data_AF-C4GH22-F1
#
_entry.id   AF-C4GH22-F1
#
_cell.length_a   1.000
_cell.length_b   1.000
_cell.length_c   1.000
_cell.angle_alpha   90.00
_cell.angle_beta   90.00
_cell.angle_gamma   90.00
#
_symmetry.space_group_name_H-M   'P 1'
#
loop_
_entity.id
_entity.type
_entity.pdbx_description
1 polymer ?
#
loop_
_entity_poly.entity_id
_entity_poly.type
_entity_poly.pdbx_seq_one_letter_code
_entity_poly.pdbx_strand_id
1 'polypeptide(L)'
;MPHDKRVQGFTLLELMVTVAIMAIMAAIAFPSMRDFVSNSRLVNRSEQIANAFRFARTEAVRMNTPVLLCGVLIRKDGRNTGVCDETKISDGILIFADENRDGKYDATEDSALRTVTLNGPNISANNKGAVLDKQSC
;
A
#
# COMPACT_ATOMS: atom_id res chain seq x y z
N MET A 1 4.21 32.66 -59.64
CA MET A 1 2.90 31.99 -59.78
C MET A 1 2.64 31.24 -58.48
N PRO A 2 1.70 31.66 -57.62
CA PRO A 2 1.46 30.97 -56.36
C PRO A 2 0.53 29.78 -56.60
N HIS A 3 1.01 28.58 -56.27
CA HIS A 3 0.19 27.37 -56.20
C HIS A 3 -0.65 27.43 -54.93
N ASP A 4 -1.96 27.64 -55.10
CA ASP A 4 -2.94 27.52 -54.04
C ASP A 4 -2.98 26.06 -53.55
N LYS A 5 -2.52 25.83 -52.32
CA LYS A 5 -2.59 24.51 -51.68
C LYS A 5 -4.04 24.32 -51.21
N ARG A 6 -4.82 23.58 -52.00
CA ARG A 6 -6.17 23.16 -51.60
C ARG A 6 -6.08 22.41 -50.27
N VAL A 7 -6.74 22.96 -49.25
CA VAL A 7 -6.96 22.28 -47.97
C VAL A 7 -7.87 21.08 -48.25
N GLN A 8 -7.33 19.87 -48.11
CA GLN A 8 -8.12 18.64 -48.17
C GLN A 8 -8.79 18.46 -46.80
N GLY A 9 -10.11 18.62 -46.76
CA GLY A 9 -10.93 18.38 -45.57
C GLY A 9 -11.32 16.91 -45.45
N PHE A 10 -11.45 16.43 -44.21
CA PHE A 10 -11.96 15.10 -43.90
C PHE A 10 -13.45 14.98 -44.25
N THR A 11 -13.86 13.83 -44.79
CA THR A 11 -15.29 13.56 -45.01
C THR A 11 -15.98 13.17 -43.70
N LEU A 12 -17.29 13.44 -43.58
CA LEU A 12 -18.07 13.03 -42.41
C LEU A 12 -18.02 11.51 -42.18
N LEU A 13 -17.98 10.74 -43.28
CA LEU A 13 -17.85 9.29 -43.24
C LEU A 13 -16.51 8.84 -42.64
N GLU A 14 -15.41 9.48 -43.03
CA GLU A 14 -14.06 9.17 -42.51
C GLU A 14 -13.98 9.44 -41.01
N LEU A 15 -14.60 10.52 -40.53
CA LEU A 15 -14.69 10.80 -39.10
C LEU A 15 -15.53 9.74 -38.36
N MET A 16 -16.63 9.25 -38.94
CA MET A 16 -17.41 8.18 -38.31
C MET A 16 -16.62 6.86 -38.21
N VAL A 17 -15.91 6.48 -39.27
CA VAL A 17 -15.11 5.25 -39.29
C VAL A 17 -13.94 5.32 -38.30
N THR A 18 -13.22 6.44 -38.26
CA THR A 18 -12.11 6.65 -37.32
C THR A 18 -12.57 6.60 -35.87
N VAL A 19 -13.68 7.25 -35.52
CA VAL A 19 -14.24 7.19 -34.16
C VAL A 19 -14.72 5.78 -33.81
N ALA A 20 -15.32 5.05 -34.76
CA ALA A 20 -15.73 3.65 -34.56
C ALA A 20 -14.52 2.75 -34.26
N ILE A 21 -13.44 2.89 -35.02
CA ILE A 21 -12.19 2.13 -34.80
C ILE A 21 -11.56 2.50 -33.45
N MET A 22 -11.49 3.78 -33.10
CA MET A 22 -10.97 4.23 -31.79
C MET A 22 -11.80 3.65 -30.63
N ALA A 23 -13.13 3.60 -30.77
CA ALA A 23 -14.00 3.03 -29.74
C ALA A 23 -13.73 1.54 -29.50
N ILE A 24 -13.52 0.76 -30.56
CA ILE A 24 -13.18 -0.67 -30.48
C ILE A 24 -11.81 -0.85 -29.79
N MET A 25 -10.80 -0.06 -30.18
CA MET A 25 -9.47 -0.13 -29.54
C MET A 25 -9.53 0.24 -28.06
N ALA A 26 -10.27 1.30 -27.71
CA ALA A 26 -10.43 1.73 -26.32
C ALA A 26 -11.11 0.64 -25.47
N ALA A 27 -12.14 -0.02 -25.98
CA ALA A 27 -12.84 -1.08 -25.27
C ALA A 27 -11.92 -2.25 -24.85
N ILE A 28 -10.88 -2.53 -25.63
CA ILE A 28 -9.91 -3.60 -25.35
C ILE A 28 -8.75 -3.09 -24.46
N ALA A 29 -8.31 -1.84 -24.63
CA ALA A 29 -7.20 -1.26 -23.89
C ALA A 29 -7.54 -0.89 -22.42
N PHE A 30 -8.77 -0.48 -22.15
CA PHE A 30 -9.20 -0.11 -20.79
C PHE A 30 -9.20 -1.26 -19.75
N PRO A 31 -9.71 -2.47 -20.05
CA PRO A 31 -9.70 -3.56 -19.07
C PRO A 31 -8.29 -3.99 -18.68
N SER A 32 -7.34 -4.07 -19.62
CA SER A 32 -5.96 -4.54 -19.33
C SER A 32 -5.20 -3.63 -18.35
N MET A 33 -5.51 -2.34 -18.32
CA MET A 33 -4.89 -1.42 -17.36
C MET A 33 -5.40 -1.64 -15.92
N ARG A 34 -6.63 -2.15 -15.75
CA ARG A 34 -7.19 -2.47 -14.43
C ARG A 34 -6.49 -3.69 -13.82
N ASP A 35 -6.25 -4.71 -14.63
CA ASP A 35 -5.60 -5.94 -14.18
C ASP A 35 -4.12 -5.71 -13.83
N PHE A 36 -3.41 -4.90 -14.61
CA PHE A 36 -2.01 -4.53 -14.31
C PHE A 36 -1.87 -3.79 -12.98
N VAL A 37 -2.78 -2.84 -12.69
CA VAL A 37 -2.79 -2.10 -11.41
C VAL A 37 -3.18 -3.02 -10.25
N SER A 38 -4.12 -3.94 -10.45
CA SER A 38 -4.51 -4.92 -9.44
C SER A 38 -3.36 -5.86 -9.08
N ASN A 39 -2.65 -6.39 -10.08
CA ASN A 39 -1.54 -7.32 -9.87
C ASN A 39 -0.34 -6.64 -9.18
N SER A 40 -0.08 -5.38 -9.50
CA SER A 40 0.96 -4.57 -8.84
C SER A 40 0.68 -4.36 -7.34
N ARG A 41 -0.59 -4.31 -6.92
CA ARG A 41 -0.97 -4.19 -5.50
C ARG A 41 -0.69 -5.47 -4.71
N LEU A 42 -0.73 -6.64 -5.36
CA LEU A 42 -0.44 -7.91 -4.71
C LEU A 42 1.05 -8.10 -4.43
N VAL A 43 1.91 -7.77 -5.41
CA VAL A 43 3.38 -7.84 -5.26
C VAL A 43 3.88 -6.91 -4.15
N ASN A 44 3.35 -5.69 -4.09
CA ASN A 44 3.73 -4.73 -3.05
C ASN A 44 3.36 -5.17 -1.62
N ARG A 45 2.41 -6.10 -1.44
CA ARG A 45 2.00 -6.58 -0.10
C ARG A 45 2.98 -7.59 0.47
N SER A 46 3.45 -8.54 -0.34
CA SER A 46 4.42 -9.55 0.13
C SER A 46 5.78 -8.93 0.46
N GLU A 47 6.21 -7.94 -0.32
CA GLU A 47 7.46 -7.20 -0.06
C GLU A 47 7.40 -6.41 1.26
N GLN A 48 6.26 -5.78 1.56
CA GLN A 48 6.07 -5.06 2.82
C GLN A 48 6.19 -5.99 4.04
N ILE A 49 5.60 -7.18 3.96
CA ILE A 49 5.69 -8.19 5.03
C ILE A 49 7.13 -8.66 5.18
N ALA A 50 7.82 -8.98 4.07
CA ALA A 50 9.23 -9.38 4.11
C ALA A 50 10.13 -8.30 4.74
N ASN A 51 9.88 -7.03 4.41
CA ASN A 51 10.61 -5.90 5.01
C ASN A 51 10.29 -5.73 6.49
N ALA A 52 9.03 -5.94 6.92
CA ALA A 52 8.65 -5.93 8.33
C ALA A 52 9.39 -7.00 9.13
N PHE A 53 9.50 -8.23 8.62
CA PHE A 53 10.26 -9.31 9.26
C PHE A 53 11.76 -9.00 9.34
N ARG A 54 12.35 -8.44 8.28
CA ARG A 54 13.76 -8.02 8.27
C ARG A 54 14.04 -6.94 9.31
N PHE A 55 13.13 -5.96 9.42
CA PHE A 55 13.20 -4.92 10.44
C PHE A 55 13.08 -5.51 11.85
N ALA A 56 12.05 -6.33 12.11
CA ALA A 56 11.85 -6.98 13.40
C ALA A 56 13.05 -7.81 13.85
N ARG A 57 13.64 -8.59 12.93
CA ARG A 57 14.86 -9.36 13.20
C ARG A 57 16.04 -8.49 13.58
N THR A 58 16.21 -7.36 12.91
CA THR A 58 17.31 -6.43 13.19
C THR A 58 17.12 -5.77 14.55
N GLU A 59 15.89 -5.37 14.88
CA GLU A 59 15.58 -4.76 16.18
C GLU A 59 15.66 -5.77 17.33
N ALA A 60 15.25 -7.02 17.12
CA ALA A 60 15.40 -8.07 18.14
C ALA A 60 16.86 -8.31 18.53
N VAL A 61 17.77 -8.27 17.55
CA VAL A 61 19.22 -8.38 17.81
C VAL A 61 19.75 -7.13 18.49
N ARG A 62 19.26 -5.93 18.12
CA ARG A 62 19.70 -4.65 18.72
C ARG A 62 19.29 -4.51 20.17
N MET A 63 18.07 -4.88 20.50
CA MET A 63 17.48 -4.71 21.84
C MET A 63 17.74 -5.93 22.73
N ASN A 64 18.22 -7.04 22.16
CA ASN A 64 18.38 -8.33 22.86
C ASN A 64 17.06 -8.82 23.51
N THR A 65 15.93 -8.44 22.91
CA THR A 65 14.57 -8.80 23.30
C THR A 65 13.82 -9.41 22.12
N PRO A 66 12.90 -10.36 22.35
CA PRO A 66 12.10 -10.91 21.26
C PRO A 66 11.19 -9.83 20.68
N VAL A 67 11.21 -9.68 19.35
CA VAL A 67 10.31 -8.76 18.63
C VAL A 67 9.29 -9.60 17.88
N LEU A 68 8.01 -9.36 18.14
CA LEU A 68 6.89 -10.05 17.52
C LEU A 68 6.15 -9.15 16.53
N LEU A 69 5.48 -9.81 15.59
CA LEU A 69 4.61 -9.17 14.63
C LEU A 69 3.19 -9.62 14.90
N CYS A 70 2.26 -8.67 14.87
CA CYS A 70 0.88 -8.94 15.15
C CYS A 70 -0.05 -8.18 14.21
N GLY A 71 -1.10 -8.85 13.73
CA GLY A 71 -2.13 -8.23 12.91
C GLY A 71 -2.91 -7.19 13.73
N VAL A 72 -3.11 -6.01 13.18
CA VAL A 72 -3.91 -4.95 13.80
C VAL A 72 -4.88 -4.35 12.81
N LEU A 73 -6.09 -4.08 13.27
CA LEU A 73 -7.04 -3.27 12.53
C LEU A 73 -6.62 -1.79 12.59
N ILE A 74 -6.64 -1.16 11.42
CA ILE A 74 -6.43 0.28 11.27
C ILE A 74 -7.80 0.93 11.13
N ARG A 75 -8.16 1.78 12.09
CA ARG A 75 -9.42 2.52 12.03
C ARG A 75 -9.38 3.52 10.89
N LYS A 76 -10.57 3.99 10.46
CA LYS A 76 -10.70 5.07 9.46
C LYS A 76 -9.95 6.36 9.85
N ASP A 77 -9.65 6.52 11.14
CA ASP A 77 -8.88 7.62 11.73
C ASP A 77 -7.35 7.46 11.53
N GLY A 78 -6.89 6.37 10.89
CA GLY A 78 -5.48 6.08 10.67
C GLY A 78 -4.72 5.57 11.89
N ARG A 79 -5.40 5.38 13.03
CA ARG A 79 -4.83 4.83 14.26
C ARG A 79 -4.99 3.30 14.29
N ASN A 80 -3.98 2.62 14.83
CA ASN A 80 -4.10 1.22 15.19
C ASN A 80 -4.96 1.08 16.46
N THR A 81 -5.66 -0.04 16.59
CA THR A 81 -6.46 -0.31 17.79
C THR A 81 -5.60 -0.73 18.98
N GLY A 82 -4.30 -1.00 18.76
CA GLY A 82 -3.38 -1.48 19.80
C GLY A 82 -3.77 -2.87 20.33
N VAL A 83 -4.67 -3.56 19.63
CA VAL A 83 -5.12 -4.91 19.96
C VAL A 83 -4.68 -5.83 18.84
N CYS A 84 -4.04 -6.91 19.26
CA CYS A 84 -3.66 -8.01 18.41
C CYS A 84 -4.89 -8.80 17.94
N ASP A 85 -5.11 -8.84 16.63
CA ASP A 85 -6.17 -9.65 16.01
C ASP A 85 -5.61 -10.36 14.77
N GLU A 86 -5.36 -11.66 14.94
CA GLU A 86 -4.81 -12.55 13.91
C GLU A 86 -5.72 -12.63 12.67
N THR A 87 -7.02 -12.40 12.84
CA THR A 87 -8.00 -12.45 11.73
C THR A 87 -7.97 -11.20 10.85
N LYS A 88 -7.26 -10.14 11.28
CA LYS A 88 -7.20 -8.83 10.63
C LYS A 88 -5.79 -8.43 10.19
N ILE A 89 -4.88 -9.40 10.05
CA ILE A 89 -3.53 -9.16 9.49
C ILE A 89 -3.55 -8.51 8.10
N SER A 90 -4.67 -8.60 7.39
CA SER A 90 -4.88 -7.93 6.10
C SER A 90 -4.90 -6.40 6.19
N ASP A 91 -5.26 -5.80 7.33
CA ASP A 91 -5.40 -4.34 7.46
C ASP A 91 -4.07 -3.67 7.80
N GLY A 92 -3.31 -4.26 8.71
CA GLY A 92 -1.99 -3.79 9.12
C GLY A 92 -1.28 -4.75 10.06
N ILE A 93 -0.01 -4.48 10.28
CA ILE A 93 0.87 -5.23 11.20
C ILE A 93 1.50 -4.24 12.17
N LEU A 94 1.41 -4.53 13.46
CA LEU A 94 2.18 -3.88 14.52
C LEU A 94 3.41 -4.74 14.84
N ILE A 95 4.55 -4.09 14.97
CA ILE A 95 5.83 -4.67 15.37
C ILE A 95 6.14 -4.11 16.76
N PHE A 96 6.29 -5.01 17.73
CA PHE A 96 6.54 -4.66 19.13
C PHE A 96 7.63 -5.55 19.72
N ALA A 97 8.39 -5.00 20.68
CA ALA A 97 9.34 -5.75 21.48
C ALA A 97 8.61 -6.24 22.71
N ASP A 98 8.63 -7.55 22.89
CA ASP A 98 8.01 -8.25 24.00
C ASP A 98 9.03 -8.29 25.15
N GLU A 99 8.84 -7.38 26.11
CA GLU A 99 9.75 -7.23 27.24
C GLU A 99 9.43 -8.26 28.34
N ASN A 100 8.15 -8.63 28.48
CA ASN A 100 7.66 -9.54 29.52
C ASN A 100 7.68 -11.04 29.08
N ARG A 101 7.95 -11.31 27.80
CA ARG A 101 8.00 -12.62 27.13
C ARG A 101 6.68 -13.39 27.13
N ASP A 102 5.55 -12.69 27.11
CA ASP A 102 4.22 -13.31 27.14
C ASP A 102 3.63 -13.56 25.73
N GLY A 103 4.28 -13.05 24.68
CA GLY A 103 3.86 -13.19 23.28
C GLY A 103 2.61 -12.39 22.90
N LYS A 104 2.12 -11.52 23.79
CA LYS A 104 1.01 -10.59 23.56
C LYS A 104 1.57 -9.18 23.55
N TYR A 105 0.78 -8.27 22.98
CA TYR A 105 1.13 -6.85 23.02
C TYR A 105 0.35 -6.18 24.15
N ASP A 106 1.06 -5.64 25.13
CA ASP A 106 0.55 -4.73 26.14
C ASP A 106 1.23 -3.36 26.00
N ALA A 107 0.46 -2.29 25.82
CA ALA A 107 1.02 -0.95 25.65
C ALA A 107 1.70 -0.39 26.92
N THR A 108 1.52 -1.02 28.07
CA THR A 108 2.12 -0.62 29.35
C THR A 108 3.41 -1.33 29.66
N GLU A 109 3.55 -2.58 29.21
CA GLU A 109 4.72 -3.43 29.46
C GLU A 109 5.62 -3.57 28.23
N ASP A 110 5.05 -3.49 27.01
CA ASP A 110 5.77 -3.66 25.76
C ASP A 110 6.02 -2.35 25.02
N SER A 111 7.14 -2.33 24.32
CA SER A 111 7.53 -1.23 23.46
C SER A 111 7.01 -1.47 22.04
N ALA A 112 6.04 -0.67 21.57
CA ALA A 112 5.65 -0.67 20.15
C ALA A 112 6.69 0.07 19.29
N LEU A 113 7.34 -0.64 18.36
CA LEU A 113 8.39 -0.09 17.51
C LEU A 113 7.83 0.55 16.24
N ARG A 114 6.90 -0.15 15.56
CA ARG A 114 6.43 0.27 14.24
C ARG A 114 5.11 -0.35 13.85
N THR A 115 4.24 0.41 13.20
CA THR A 115 3.05 -0.12 12.50
C THR A 115 3.20 0.00 10.99
N VAL A 116 2.83 -1.05 10.26
CA VAL A 116 2.77 -1.11 8.79
C VAL A 116 1.31 -1.27 8.39
N THR A 117 0.81 -0.43 7.49
CA THR A 117 -0.55 -0.51 6.97
C THR A 117 -0.58 -1.27 5.65
N LEU A 118 -1.47 -2.26 5.51
CA LEU A 118 -1.52 -3.16 4.35
C LEU A 118 -2.76 -2.93 3.46
N ASN A 119 -3.85 -2.40 4.03
CA ASN A 119 -5.08 -2.00 3.32
C ASN A 119 -5.49 -0.54 3.63
N GLY A 120 -4.55 0.41 3.54
CA GLY A 120 -4.89 1.84 3.60
C GLY A 120 -5.40 2.38 2.24
N PRO A 121 -6.43 3.24 2.20
CA PRO A 121 -6.83 3.94 0.97
C PRO A 121 -5.71 4.89 0.53
N ASN A 122 -4.92 4.50 -0.49
CA ASN A 122 -3.82 5.30 -1.05
C ASN A 122 -2.95 6.03 -0.02
N ILE A 123 -2.68 5.40 1.12
CA ILE A 123 -1.62 5.88 2.01
C ILE A 123 -0.36 5.36 1.35
N SER A 124 0.19 6.19 0.46
CA SER A 124 1.57 6.08 0.03
C SER A 124 2.39 5.64 1.25
N ALA A 125 3.03 4.47 1.15
CA ALA A 125 3.96 3.95 2.14
C ALA A 125 5.23 4.81 2.18
N ASN A 126 5.07 6.13 2.13
CA ASN A 126 6.09 7.08 2.46
C ASN A 126 6.10 7.15 3.98
N ASN A 127 6.91 6.26 4.56
CA ASN A 127 7.65 6.45 5.80
C ASN A 127 7.21 7.68 6.62
N LYS A 128 6.01 7.62 7.18
CA LYS A 128 5.67 8.38 8.37
C LYS A 128 5.59 7.32 9.43
N GLY A 129 6.72 7.16 10.12
CA GLY A 129 6.74 6.45 11.37
C GLY A 129 5.54 6.90 12.18
N ALA A 130 4.57 6.00 12.35
CA ALA A 130 3.87 5.89 13.62
C ALA A 130 4.89 5.34 14.63
N VAL A 131 5.98 6.10 14.81
CA VAL A 131 6.71 6.19 16.07
C VAL A 131 5.67 6.83 16.96
N LEU A 132 5.11 6.02 17.85
CA LEU A 132 4.37 6.55 18.98
C LEU A 132 5.32 7.55 19.63
N ASP A 133 4.85 8.79 19.66
CA ASP A 133 5.46 9.91 20.32
C ASP A 133 5.72 9.55 21.79
N LYS A 134 6.91 9.03 22.06
CA LYS A 134 7.49 8.98 23.41
C LYS A 134 8.12 10.36 23.65
N GLN A 135 7.30 11.42 23.65
CA GLN A 135 7.72 12.72 24.19
C GLN A 135 7.59 12.64 25.71
N SER A 136 8.64 12.12 26.36
CA SER A 136 9.00 12.49 27.73
C SER A 136 10.34 13.20 27.65
N CYS A 137 10.27 14.53 27.73
CA CYS A 137 11.28 15.37 28.36
C CYS A 137 10.59 16.10 29.50
#